data_AF-A0A8S9W1A9-F1
#
_entry.id   AF-A0A8S9W1A9-F1
#
_cell.length_a   1.000
_cell.length_b   1.000
_cell.length_c   1.000
_cell.angle_alpha   90.00
_cell.angle_beta   90.00
_cell.angle_gamma   90.00
#
_symmetry.space_group_name_H-M   'P 1'
#
loop_
_entity.id
_entity.type
_entity.pdbx_description
1 polymer ?
#
loop_
_entity_poly.entity_id
_entity_poly.type
_entity_poly.pdbx_seq_one_letter_code
_entity_poly.pdbx_strand_id
1 'polypeptide(L)'
;MYKTEMDRLNKKIDEGKISLSAKRALYNLVEEFFSVNYQNISKKRKNEVENNFKLQRIINKLEYGPRDVNEVGKIVSQIENNLFTILDQSVDKRDTEDQNRVTLVFRGLLRGIPYLGHAIDALFRTELIGTSVKEIT
;
A
#
# COMPACT_ATOMS: atom_id res chain seq x y z
N MET A 1 -9.66 17.01 -4.23
CA MET A 1 -10.82 16.46 -4.97
C MET A 1 -10.46 16.37 -6.44
N TYR A 2 -10.63 15.20 -7.06
CA TYR A 2 -10.20 14.92 -8.43
C TYR A 2 -11.32 15.14 -9.45
N LYS A 3 -11.94 16.33 -9.44
CA LYS A 3 -13.17 16.65 -10.19
C LYS A 3 -13.10 16.32 -11.69
N THR A 4 -12.02 16.71 -12.36
CA THR A 4 -11.83 16.43 -13.79
C THR A 4 -11.80 14.93 -14.09
N GLU A 5 -11.19 14.14 -13.19
CA GLU A 5 -11.12 12.69 -13.36
C GLU A 5 -12.48 12.03 -13.07
N MET A 6 -13.22 12.54 -12.09
CA MET A 6 -14.61 12.14 -11.83
C MET A 6 -15.50 12.37 -13.04
N ASP A 7 -15.49 13.59 -13.61
CA ASP A 7 -16.29 13.93 -14.78
C ASP A 7 -15.95 13.03 -15.98
N ARG A 8 -14.66 12.72 -16.17
CA ARG A 8 -14.17 11.80 -17.22
C ARG A 8 -14.68 10.37 -17.01
N LEU A 9 -14.60 9.86 -15.79
CA LEU A 9 -15.08 8.51 -15.44
C LEU A 9 -16.60 8.42 -15.54
N ASN A 10 -17.30 9.46 -15.08
CA ASN A 10 -18.76 9.54 -15.13
C ASN A 10 -19.28 9.53 -16.57
N LYS A 11 -18.64 10.28 -17.48
CA LYS A 11 -18.96 10.24 -18.91
C LYS A 11 -18.83 8.82 -19.49
N LYS A 12 -17.78 8.08 -19.11
CA LYS A 12 -17.61 6.68 -19.56
C LYS A 12 -18.67 5.74 -19.01
N ILE A 13 -19.11 5.95 -17.76
CA ILE A 13 -20.22 5.21 -17.17
C ILE A 13 -21.51 5.47 -17.95
N ASP A 14 -21.77 6.72 -18.33
CA ASP A 14 -22.92 7.09 -19.15
C ASP A 14 -22.91 6.46 -20.54
N GLU A 15 -21.76 6.44 -21.20
CA GLU A 15 -21.55 5.81 -22.51
C GLU A 15 -21.66 4.26 -22.46
N GLY A 16 -21.49 3.68 -21.27
CA GLY A 16 -21.59 2.24 -21.05
C GLY A 16 -22.98 1.67 -21.35
N LYS A 17 -23.03 0.61 -22.17
CA LYS A 17 -24.25 -0.18 -22.44
C LYS A 17 -24.53 -1.17 -21.31
N ILE A 18 -24.73 -0.65 -20.11
CA ILE A 18 -24.98 -1.41 -18.88
C ILE A 18 -26.29 -0.97 -18.22
N SER A 19 -26.81 -1.80 -17.33
CA SER A 19 -28.02 -1.47 -16.57
C SER A 19 -27.89 -0.21 -15.70
N LEU A 20 -29.02 0.39 -15.35
CA LEU A 20 -29.06 1.56 -14.47
C LEU A 20 -28.49 1.27 -13.07
N SER A 21 -28.72 0.06 -12.53
CA SER A 21 -28.14 -0.33 -11.24
C SER A 21 -26.61 -0.41 -11.33
N ALA A 22 -26.08 -0.97 -12.40
CA ALA A 22 -24.63 -0.99 -12.67
C ALA A 22 -24.05 0.42 -12.78
N LYS A 23 -24.72 1.35 -13.48
CA LYS A 23 -24.30 2.76 -13.54
C LYS A 23 -24.25 3.39 -12.15
N ARG A 24 -25.30 3.19 -11.34
CA ARG A 24 -25.37 3.72 -9.97
C ARG A 24 -24.24 3.18 -9.10
N ALA A 25 -23.97 1.88 -9.15
CA ALA A 25 -22.87 1.26 -8.41
C ALA A 25 -21.50 1.85 -8.80
N LEU A 26 -21.29 2.10 -10.10
CA LEU A 26 -20.07 2.73 -10.60
C LEU A 26 -19.97 4.20 -10.18
N TYR A 27 -21.06 4.96 -10.22
CA TYR A 27 -21.08 6.35 -9.75
C TYR A 27 -20.74 6.45 -8.28
N ASN A 28 -21.32 5.59 -7.44
CA ASN A 28 -21.00 5.55 -6.02
C ASN A 28 -19.51 5.25 -5.79
N LEU A 29 -18.94 4.32 -6.56
CA LEU A 29 -17.53 3.98 -6.46
C LEU A 29 -16.62 5.15 -6.88
N VAL A 30 -16.96 5.88 -7.94
CA VAL A 30 -16.21 7.07 -8.34
C VAL A 30 -16.32 8.16 -7.28
N GLU A 31 -17.52 8.43 -6.78
CA GLU A 31 -17.76 9.47 -5.78
C GLU A 31 -17.02 9.18 -4.47
N GLU A 32 -17.08 7.94 -3.98
CA GLU A 32 -16.45 7.53 -2.71
C GLU A 32 -14.93 7.76 -2.72
N PHE A 33 -14.26 7.45 -3.83
CA PHE A 33 -12.80 7.47 -3.88
C PHE A 33 -12.22 8.74 -4.50
N PHE A 34 -12.89 9.40 -5.45
CA PHE A 34 -12.32 10.56 -6.13
C PHE A 34 -12.74 11.91 -5.52
N SER A 35 -13.74 11.90 -4.62
CA SER A 35 -14.08 13.08 -3.81
C SER A 35 -13.00 13.42 -2.77
N VAL A 36 -12.20 12.43 -2.36
CA VAL A 36 -11.17 12.56 -1.32
C VAL A 36 -9.91 13.27 -1.85
N ASN A 37 -9.26 14.08 -1.00
CA ASN A 37 -7.93 14.62 -1.28
C ASN A 37 -6.85 13.68 -0.73
N TYR A 38 -5.99 13.16 -1.60
CA TYR A 38 -4.93 12.21 -1.24
C TYR A 38 -3.54 12.82 -1.13
N GLN A 39 -3.38 14.14 -1.28
CA GLN A 39 -2.06 14.78 -1.25
C GLN A 39 -1.28 14.47 0.05
N ASN A 40 -0.01 14.09 -0.11
CA ASN A 40 0.95 13.82 0.97
C ASN A 40 0.49 12.75 1.96
N ILE A 41 -0.10 11.66 1.47
CA ILE A 41 -0.50 10.52 2.32
C ILE A 41 0.70 9.63 2.65
N SER A 42 0.64 8.91 3.77
CA SER A 42 1.63 7.88 4.08
C SER A 42 1.43 6.63 3.21
N LYS A 43 2.49 5.83 3.04
CA LYS A 43 2.41 4.52 2.35
C LYS A 43 1.39 3.57 3.01
N LYS A 44 1.26 3.62 4.34
CA LYS A 44 0.24 2.86 5.07
C LYS A 44 -1.16 3.28 4.63
N ARG A 45 -1.41 4.59 4.58
CA ARG A 45 -2.72 5.12 4.16
C ARG A 45 -3.03 4.77 2.71
N LYS A 46 -2.05 4.84 1.80
CA LYS A 46 -2.20 4.34 0.42
C LYS A 46 -2.73 2.91 0.42
N ASN A 47 -2.05 2.00 1.11
CA ASN A 47 -2.42 0.58 1.14
C ASN A 47 -3.82 0.35 1.72
N GLU A 48 -4.21 1.11 2.74
CA GLU A 48 -5.58 1.06 3.30
C GLU A 48 -6.63 1.45 2.25
N VAL A 49 -6.38 2.52 1.49
CA VAL A 49 -7.32 2.99 0.46
C VAL A 49 -7.42 1.97 -0.68
N GLU A 50 -6.31 1.39 -1.14
CA GLU A 50 -6.33 0.35 -2.17
C GLU A 50 -7.11 -0.90 -1.73
N ASN A 51 -6.93 -1.32 -0.48
CA ASN A 51 -7.64 -2.47 0.07
C ASN A 51 -9.15 -2.18 0.21
N ASN A 52 -9.52 -0.99 0.68
CA ASN A 52 -10.93 -0.58 0.72
C ASN A 52 -11.55 -0.55 -0.68
N PHE A 53 -10.84 -0.02 -1.68
CA PHE A 53 -11.33 -0.02 -3.06
C PHE A 53 -11.63 -1.44 -3.56
N LYS A 54 -10.72 -2.38 -3.32
CA LYS A 54 -10.90 -3.79 -3.71
C LYS A 54 -12.10 -4.44 -3.01
N LEU A 55 -12.33 -4.12 -1.73
CA LEU A 55 -13.50 -4.60 -1.00
C LEU A 55 -14.80 -4.02 -1.56
N GLN A 56 -14.87 -2.69 -1.76
CA GLN A 56 -16.06 -2.04 -2.32
C GLN A 56 -16.38 -2.54 -3.73
N ARG A 57 -15.34 -2.78 -4.54
CA ARG A 57 -15.51 -3.42 -5.85
C ARG A 57 -16.23 -4.77 -5.72
N ILE A 58 -15.85 -5.63 -4.77
CA ILE A 58 -16.47 -6.94 -4.57
C ILE A 58 -17.93 -6.80 -4.14
N ILE A 59 -18.22 -5.89 -3.20
CA ILE A 59 -19.57 -5.61 -2.73
C ILE A 59 -20.44 -5.13 -3.90
N ASN A 60 -19.95 -4.16 -4.68
CA ASN A 60 -20.67 -3.62 -5.83
C ASN A 60 -20.90 -4.67 -6.93
N LYS A 61 -20.06 -5.71 -7.05
CA LYS A 61 -20.33 -6.84 -7.98
C LYS A 61 -21.66 -7.54 -7.71
N LEU A 62 -22.14 -7.49 -6.47
CA LEU A 62 -23.42 -8.10 -6.09
C LEU A 62 -24.63 -7.26 -6.54
N GLU A 63 -24.42 -5.99 -6.94
CA GLU A 63 -25.48 -5.04 -7.28
C GLU A 63 -25.90 -5.05 -8.76
N TYR A 64 -25.15 -5.76 -9.61
CA TYR A 64 -25.43 -5.81 -11.06
C TYR A 64 -25.44 -7.23 -11.62
N GLY A 65 -26.27 -7.42 -12.65
CA GLY A 65 -26.56 -8.74 -13.20
C GLY A 65 -25.42 -9.32 -14.05
N PRO A 66 -25.46 -10.63 -14.34
CA PRO A 66 -24.42 -11.33 -15.11
C PRO A 66 -24.18 -10.75 -16.51
N ARG A 67 -25.21 -10.12 -17.11
CA ARG A 67 -25.11 -9.46 -18.42
C ARG A 67 -24.16 -8.25 -18.43
N ASP A 68 -24.06 -7.55 -17.30
CA ASP A 68 -23.26 -6.32 -17.20
C ASP A 68 -21.81 -6.59 -16.78
N VAL A 69 -21.50 -7.81 -16.29
CA VAL A 69 -20.22 -8.15 -15.65
C VAL A 69 -19.01 -7.79 -16.49
N ASN A 70 -19.03 -8.08 -17.78
CA ASN A 70 -17.89 -7.83 -18.67
C ASN A 70 -17.64 -6.34 -18.86
N GLU A 71 -18.70 -5.57 -19.14
CA GLU A 71 -18.56 -4.14 -19.44
C GLU A 71 -18.29 -3.33 -18.18
N VAL A 72 -18.98 -3.65 -17.08
CA VAL A 72 -18.67 -3.09 -15.76
C VAL A 72 -17.25 -3.44 -15.35
N GLY A 73 -16.79 -4.67 -15.60
CA GLY A 73 -15.41 -5.08 -15.32
C GLY A 73 -14.37 -4.17 -15.97
N LYS A 74 -14.56 -3.81 -17.24
CA LYS A 74 -13.66 -2.88 -17.96
C LYS A 74 -13.66 -1.50 -17.33
N ILE A 75 -14.83 -0.95 -17.02
CA ILE A 75 -14.96 0.39 -16.42
C ILE A 75 -14.33 0.40 -15.03
N VAL A 76 -14.60 -0.60 -14.19
CA VAL A 76 -13.99 -0.73 -12.86
C VAL A 76 -12.47 -0.82 -12.94
N SER A 77 -11.92 -1.59 -13.88
CA SER A 77 -10.47 -1.65 -14.06
C SER A 77 -9.86 -0.29 -14.42
N GLN A 78 -10.57 0.56 -15.16
CA GLN A 78 -10.12 1.92 -15.44
C GLN A 78 -10.17 2.80 -14.19
N ILE A 79 -11.24 2.71 -13.41
CA ILE A 79 -11.37 3.41 -12.12
C ILE A 79 -10.22 3.01 -11.18
N GLU A 80 -9.96 1.71 -11.06
CA GLU A 80 -8.87 1.13 -10.24
C GLU A 80 -7.51 1.69 -10.63
N ASN A 81 -7.16 1.61 -11.93
CA ASN A 81 -5.88 2.07 -12.43
C ASN A 81 -5.68 3.58 -12.20
N ASN A 82 -6.71 4.39 -12.40
CA ASN A 82 -6.63 5.84 -12.18
C ASN A 82 -6.45 6.16 -10.70
N LEU A 83 -7.22 5.51 -9.82
CA LEU A 83 -7.11 5.70 -8.38
C LEU A 83 -5.72 5.31 -7.88
N PHE A 84 -5.21 4.15 -8.28
CA PHE A 84 -3.93 3.66 -7.77
C PHE A 84 -2.78 4.54 -8.26
N THR A 85 -2.85 5.02 -9.51
CA THR A 85 -1.90 6.00 -10.05
C THR A 85 -1.90 7.30 -9.23
N ILE A 86 -3.08 7.82 -8.89
CA ILE A 86 -3.23 9.01 -8.03
C ILE A 86 -2.60 8.76 -6.67
N LEU A 87 -2.91 7.63 -6.03
CA LEU A 87 -2.39 7.29 -4.71
C LEU A 87 -0.86 7.16 -4.72
N ASP A 88 -0.30 6.51 -5.74
CA ASP A 88 1.15 6.39 -5.94
C ASP A 88 1.84 7.76 -6.02
N GLN A 89 1.27 8.67 -6.79
CA GLN A 89 1.81 10.03 -6.95
C GLN A 89 1.66 10.88 -5.68
N SER A 90 0.73 10.51 -4.80
CA SER A 90 0.38 11.32 -3.63
C SER A 90 1.08 10.87 -2.34
N VAL A 91 1.85 9.78 -2.36
CA VAL A 91 2.63 9.34 -1.19
C VAL A 91 3.72 10.37 -0.87
N ASP A 92 3.85 10.79 0.40
CA ASP A 92 4.94 11.69 0.82
C ASP A 92 6.29 11.02 0.54
N LYS A 93 7.09 11.66 -0.32
CA LYS A 93 8.40 11.16 -0.74
C LYS A 93 9.39 11.17 0.42
N ARG A 94 9.18 11.99 1.46
CA ARG A 94 10.04 12.06 2.65
C ARG A 94 9.95 10.80 3.52
N ASP A 95 8.74 10.28 3.73
CA ASP A 95 8.51 9.00 4.42
C ASP A 95 9.16 7.81 3.69
N THR A 96 9.29 7.94 2.36
CA THR A 96 9.83 6.89 1.50
C THR A 96 11.36 6.83 1.56
N GLU A 97 12.03 7.98 1.74
CA GLU A 97 13.49 8.06 1.93
C GLU A 97 13.93 7.58 3.31
N ASP A 98 13.19 7.90 4.38
CA ASP A 98 13.51 7.43 5.73
C ASP A 98 13.28 5.91 5.88
N GLN A 99 12.22 5.35 5.30
CA GLN A 99 12.04 3.88 5.25
C GLN A 99 13.11 3.18 4.41
N ASN A 100 13.54 3.77 3.28
CA ASN A 100 14.62 3.23 2.47
C ASN A 100 15.97 3.29 3.21
N ARG A 101 16.24 4.36 3.96
CA ARG A 101 17.43 4.50 4.82
C ARG A 101 17.44 3.46 5.93
N VAL A 102 16.34 3.26 6.64
CA VAL A 102 16.22 2.22 7.67
C VAL A 102 16.40 0.83 7.05
N THR A 103 15.77 0.56 5.90
CA THR A 103 15.92 -0.73 5.18
C THR A 103 17.37 -0.96 4.70
N LEU A 104 18.07 0.08 4.25
CA LEU A 104 19.48 0.02 3.87
C LEU A 104 20.40 -0.22 5.08
N VAL A 105 20.14 0.42 6.22
CA VAL A 105 20.88 0.18 7.47
C VAL A 105 20.68 -1.26 7.96
N PHE A 106 19.45 -1.77 7.97
CA PHE A 106 19.17 -3.17 8.31
C PHE A 106 19.82 -4.16 7.34
N ARG A 107 19.82 -3.88 6.03
CA ARG A 107 20.53 -4.72 5.04
C ARG A 107 22.05 -4.64 5.17
N GLY A 108 22.60 -3.48 5.51
CA GLY A 108 24.02 -3.29 5.81
C GLY A 108 24.44 -4.05 7.06
N LEU A 109 23.63 -3.99 8.13
CA LEU A 109 23.80 -4.78 9.34
C LEU A 109 23.76 -6.28 9.03
N LEU A 110 22.71 -6.76 8.35
CA LEU A 110 22.53 -8.19 7.99
C LEU A 110 23.68 -8.74 7.10
N ARG A 111 24.21 -7.93 6.18
CA ARG A 111 25.39 -8.31 5.37
C ARG A 111 26.71 -8.27 6.14
N GLY A 112 26.75 -7.58 7.29
CA GLY A 112 27.86 -7.60 8.24
C GLY A 112 27.80 -8.75 9.27
N ILE A 113 26.73 -9.56 9.28
CA ILE A 113 26.53 -10.68 10.22
C ILE A 113 27.36 -11.95 9.95
N PRO A 114 28.22 -12.11 8.91
CA PRO A 114 29.14 -13.26 8.91
C PRO A 114 30.16 -13.22 10.07
N TYR A 115 30.36 -12.06 10.71
CA TYR A 115 31.42 -11.85 11.70
C TYR A 115 30.92 -11.71 13.16
N LEU A 116 29.60 -11.61 13.38
CA LEU A 116 29.03 -11.46 14.73
C LEU A 116 29.10 -12.75 15.56
N GLY A 117 29.07 -13.92 14.91
CA GLY A 117 29.27 -15.21 15.60
C GLY A 117 30.67 -15.35 16.20
N HIS A 118 31.71 -14.83 15.53
CA HIS A 118 33.09 -14.88 16.03
C HIS A 118 33.39 -13.81 17.09
N ALA A 119 32.76 -12.64 17.03
CA ALA A 119 32.97 -11.58 18.03
C ALA A 119 32.32 -11.93 19.38
N ILE A 120 31.15 -12.58 19.36
CA ILE A 120 30.46 -13.03 20.57
C ILE A 120 31.24 -14.17 21.26
N ASP A 121 31.77 -15.12 20.48
CA ASP A 121 32.58 -16.23 21.01
C ASP A 121 33.94 -15.76 21.59
N ALA A 122 34.51 -14.68 21.03
CA ALA A 122 35.72 -14.03 21.56
C ALA A 122 35.45 -13.30 22.88
N LEU A 123 34.30 -12.63 23.03
CA LEU A 123 33.90 -11.93 24.25
C LEU A 123 33.62 -12.90 25.42
N PHE A 124 33.00 -14.06 25.15
CA PHE A 124 32.73 -15.07 26.18
C PHE A 124 33.95 -15.92 26.57
N ARG A 125 34.96 -16.06 25.71
CA ARG A 125 36.24 -16.72 26.10
C ARG A 125 37.12 -15.84 26.98
N THR A 126 36.99 -14.52 26.92
CA THR A 126 37.78 -13.60 27.78
C THR A 126 37.26 -13.51 29.22
N GLU A 127 35.98 -13.76 29.49
CA GLU A 127 35.43 -13.71 30.87
C GLU A 127 35.66 -14.99 31.69
N LEU A 128 36.03 -16.12 31.06
CA LEU A 128 36.30 -17.40 31.74
C LEU A 128 37.78 -17.64 32.12
N ILE A 129 38.69 -16.70 31.80
CA ILE A 129 40.12 -16.76 32.16
C ILE A 129 40.51 -15.64 33.15
N GLY A 130 39.59 -14.72 33.49
CA GLY A 130 39.86 -13.56 34.34
C GLY A 130 39.45 -13.67 35.82
N THR A 131 38.69 -14.68 36.23
CA THR A 131 38.20 -14.86 37.61
C THR A 131 38.67 -16.17 38.23
N SER A 132 39.98 -16.37 38.24
CA SER A 132 40.61 -17.25 39.22
C SER A 132 42.06 -16.80 39.40
N VAL A 133 42.27 -15.88 40.33
CA VAL A 133 43.42 -15.79 41.26
C VAL A 133 43.44 -14.38 41.86
N LYS A 134 43.49 -14.34 43.21
CA LYS A 134 43.49 -13.19 44.15
C LYS A 134 42.09 -12.72 44.55
N GLU A 135 41.69 -12.69 45.81
CA GLU A 135 42.38 -12.74 47.10
C GLU A 135 41.27 -12.97 48.16
N ILE A 136 41.41 -13.97 49.04
CA ILE A 136 40.93 -13.85 50.41
C ILE A 136 42.08 -14.33 51.30
N THR A 137 42.59 -13.35 52.04
CA THR A 137 43.43 -13.38 53.24
C THR A 137 43.35 -14.64 54.09
#